data_AF-A0A2H0A2Q6-F1
#
_entry.id   AF-A0A2H0A2Q6-F1
#
_cell.length_a   1.000
_cell.length_b   1.000
_cell.length_c   1.000
_cell.angle_alpha   90.00
_cell.angle_beta   90.00
_cell.angle_gamma   90.00
#
_symmetry.space_group_name_H-M   'P 1'
#
loop_
_entity.id
_entity.type
_entity.pdbx_description
1 polymer ?
#
loop_
_entity_poly.entity_id
_entity_poly.type
_entity_poly.pdbx_seq_one_letter_code
_entity_poly.pdbx_strand_id
1 'polypeptide(L)' 'MADLKAKFEKAAADVQKLKQKPDNDTLLKLYSLFKQGSAGDVTGKRPGFTDFKGRAKYDAWD' A
#
# COMPACT_ATOMS: atom_id res chain seq x y z
N MET A 1 8.98 16.51 -11.97
CA MET A 1 8.31 15.20 -12.08
C MET A 1 9.25 14.02 -11.83
N ALA A 2 10.44 13.94 -12.46
CA ALA A 2 11.40 12.84 -12.23
C ALA A 2 11.82 12.68 -10.75
N ASP A 3 11.99 13.80 -10.05
CA ASP A 3 12.32 13.83 -8.62
C ASP A 3 11.23 13.20 -7.74
N LEU A 4 9.94 13.39 -8.05
CA LEU A 4 8.84 12.81 -7.28
C LEU A 4 8.78 11.29 -7.43
N LYS A 5 8.96 10.78 -8.65
CA LYS A 5 9.00 9.35 -8.93
C LYS A 5 10.20 8.69 -8.22
N ALA A 6 11.37 9.29 -8.31
CA ALA A 6 12.57 8.80 -7.61
C ALA A 6 12.39 8.78 -6.08
N LYS A 7 11.75 9.82 -5.50
CA LYS A 7 11.40 9.86 -4.08
C LYS A 7 10.41 8.78 -3.68
N PHE A 8 9.39 8.53 -4.50
CA PHE A 8 8.41 7.46 -4.27
C PHE A 8 9.06 6.07 -4.29
N GLU A 9 9.87 5.77 -5.32
CA GLU A 9 10.58 4.50 -5.44
C GLU A 9 11.57 4.28 -4.29
N LYS A 10 12.30 5.33 -3.90
CA LYS A 10 13.19 5.29 -2.73
C LYS A 10 12.42 5.00 -1.45
N ALA A 11 11.31 5.70 -1.20
CA ALA A 11 10.47 5.48 -0.03
C ALA A 11 9.91 4.04 0.01
N ALA A 12 9.47 3.50 -1.13
CA ALA A 12 9.01 2.12 -1.23
C ALA A 12 10.12 1.11 -0.88
N ALA A 13 11.36 1.36 -1.32
CA ALA A 13 12.52 0.55 -0.97
C ALA A 13 12.93 0.70 0.51
N ASP A 14 12.81 1.89 1.09
CA ASP A 14 13.19 2.16 2.48
C ASP A 14 12.23 1.50 3.47
N VAL A 15 10.92 1.43 3.16
CA VAL A 15 9.93 0.69 3.97
C VAL A 15 10.29 -0.78 4.12
N GLN A 16 10.89 -1.40 3.09
CA GLN A 16 11.33 -2.81 3.15
C GLN A 16 12.57 -3.01 4.02
N LYS A 17 13.32 -1.93 4.34
CA LYS A 17 14.57 -1.96 5.11
C LYS A 17 14.39 -1.50 6.56
N LEU A 18 13.16 -1.23 6.99
CA LEU A 18 12.88 -0.83 8.37
C LEU A 18 13.33 -1.92 9.33
N LYS A 19 14.06 -1.53 10.38
CA LYS A 19 14.55 -2.46 11.42
C LYS A 19 13.42 -3.13 12.20
N GLN A 20 12.27 -2.48 12.27
CA GLN A 20 11.08 -2.98 12.94
C GLN A 20 9.90 -2.89 11.99
N LYS A 21 9.07 -3.93 12.01
CA LYS A 21 7.84 -3.95 11.25
C LYS A 21 6.85 -2.95 11.87
N PRO A 22 6.31 -2.00 11.09
CA PRO A 22 5.24 -1.12 11.56
C PRO A 22 3.99 -1.91 11.97
N ASP A 23 3.10 -1.25 12.73
CA ASP A 23 1.78 -1.81 13.02
C ASP A 23 0.94 -2.02 11.73
N ASN A 24 -0.13 -2.81 11.86
CA ASN A 24 -0.96 -3.16 10.71
C ASN A 24 -1.62 -1.94 10.07
N ASP A 25 -2.04 -0.95 10.85
CA ASP A 25 -2.72 0.25 10.35
C ASP A 25 -1.77 1.08 9.48
N THR A 26 -0.53 1.24 9.93
CA THR A 26 0.55 1.87 9.18
C THR A 26 0.85 1.09 7.91
N LEU A 27 0.92 -0.24 7.99
CA LEU A 27 1.14 -1.08 6.80
C LEU A 27 0.00 -0.98 5.78
N LEU A 28 -1.25 -0.91 6.22
CA LEU A 28 -2.42 -0.73 5.35
C LEU A 28 -2.41 0.65 4.68
N LYS A 29 -2.04 1.69 5.43
CA LYS A 29 -1.87 3.04 4.88
C LYS A 29 -0.73 3.15 3.87
N LEU A 30 0.40 2.51 4.15
CA LEU A 30 1.50 2.43 3.19
C LEU A 30 1.10 1.65 1.93
N TYR A 31 0.34 0.57 2.10
CA TYR A 31 -0.20 -0.22 1.00
C TYR A 31 -1.14 0.62 0.11
N SER A 32 -2.09 1.35 0.71
CA SER A 32 -3.05 2.15 -0.06
C SER A 32 -2.38 3.26 -0.86
N LEU A 33 -1.47 4.01 -0.23
CA LEU A 33 -0.71 5.07 -0.90
C LEU A 33 0.17 4.51 -2.01
N PHE A 34 0.82 3.37 -1.78
CA PHE A 34 1.63 2.71 -2.80
C PHE A 34 0.76 2.26 -3.98
N LYS A 35 -0.40 1.66 -3.71
CA LYS A 35 -1.33 1.19 -4.74
C LYS A 35 -1.92 2.34 -5.54
N GLN A 36 -2.37 3.41 -4.90
CA GLN A 36 -2.88 4.60 -5.59
C GLN A 36 -1.79 5.27 -6.44
N GLY A 37 -0.57 5.41 -5.90
CA GLY A 37 0.54 6.04 -6.61
C GLY A 37 1.11 5.21 -7.77
N SER A 38 0.93 3.88 -7.75
CA SER A 38 1.50 2.99 -8.77
C SER A 38 0.48 2.45 -9.78
N ALA A 39 -0.77 2.23 -9.35
CA ALA A 39 -1.82 1.62 -10.13
C ALA A 39 -3.04 2.52 -10.34
N GLY A 40 -3.10 3.68 -9.68
CA GLY A 40 -4.29 4.54 -9.67
C GLY A 40 -5.42 3.94 -8.82
N ASP A 41 -6.64 4.34 -9.15
CA ASP A 41 -7.85 3.98 -8.40
C ASP A 41 -8.01 2.46 -8.25
N VAL A 42 -8.69 2.05 -7.18
CA VAL A 42 -8.92 0.64 -6.85
C VAL A 42 -9.56 -0.10 -8.01
N THR A 43 -9.06 -1.31 -8.29
CA THR A 43 -9.60 -2.18 -9.32
C THR A 43 -9.83 -3.59 -8.79
N GLY A 44 -10.84 -4.27 -9.35
CA GLY A 44 -11.22 -5.63 -8.98
C GLY A 44 -12.41 -5.68 -8.05
N LYS A 45 -12.73 -6.89 -7.57
CA LYS A 45 -13.84 -7.12 -6.64
C LYS A 45 -13.32 -7.12 -5.22
N ARG A 46 -14.05 -6.46 -4.32
CA ARG A 46 -13.81 -6.54 -2.89
C ARG A 46 -13.79 -8.00 -2.41
N PRO A 47 -12.72 -8.47 -1.75
CA PRO A 47 -12.65 -9.83 -1.22
C PRO A 47 -13.75 -10.13 -0.21
N GLY A 48 -14.16 -11.41 -0.18
CA GLY A 48 -15.18 -11.91 0.74
C GLY A 48 -14.73 -11.87 2.20
N PHE A 49 -15.68 -12.01 3.13
CA PHE A 49 -15.44 -11.95 4.57
C PHE A 49 -14.45 -13.01 5.09
N THR A 50 -14.25 -14.10 4.34
CA THR A 50 -13.29 -15.16 4.69
C THR A 50 -11.83 -14.77 4.40
N ASP A 51 -11.60 -13.76 3.54
CA ASP A 51 -10.28 -13.21 3.27
C ASP A 51 -10.11 -11.85 3.97
N PHE A 52 -9.94 -11.89 5.29
CA PHE A 52 -9.79 -10.68 6.11
C PHE A 52 -8.61 -9.80 5.67
N LYS A 53 -7.49 -10.39 5.23
CA LYS A 53 -6.30 -9.65 4.82
C LYS A 53 -6.47 -9.00 3.46
N GLY A 54 -6.99 -9.74 2.48
CA GLY A 54 -7.27 -9.20 1.16
C GLY A 54 -8.34 -8.12 1.25
N ARG A 55 -9.37 -8.34 2.07
CA ARG A 55 -10.43 -7.34 2.31
C ARG A 55 -9.88 -6.07 2.95
N ALA A 56 -9.08 -6.18 4.01
CA ALA A 56 -8.47 -5.00 4.64
C ALA A 56 -7.57 -4.22 3.68
N LYS A 57 -6.83 -4.90 2.81
CA LYS A 57 -6.01 -4.26 1.77
C LYS A 57 -6.86 -3.57 0.72
N TYR A 58 -7.91 -4.23 0.23
CA TYR A 58 -8.86 -3.65 -0.71
C TYR A 58 -9.50 -2.40 -0.10
N ASP A 59 -10.03 -2.52 1.12
CA ASP A 59 -10.69 -1.44 1.86
C ASP A 59 -9.76 -0.28 2.20
N ALA A 60 -8.44 -0.52 2.27
CA ALA A 60 -7.47 0.55 2.46
C ALA A 60 -7.21 1.30 1.14
N TRP A 61 -7.26 0.61 -0.01
CA TRP A 61 -6.97 1.18 -1.34
C TRP A 61 -8.19 1.88 -1.96
N ASP A 62 -9.40 1.40 -1.68
CA ASP A 62 -10.68 2.08 -1.98
C ASP A 62 -10.86 3.35 -1.11
#